data_AF-A0A445LPD8-F1
#
_entry.id   AF-A0A445LPD8-F1
#
_cell.length_a   1.000
_cell.length_b   1.000
_cell.length_c   1.000
_cell.angle_alpha   90.00
_cell.angle_beta   90.00
_cell.angle_gamma   90.00
#
_symmetry.space_group_name_H-M   'P 1'
#
loop_
_entity.id
_entity.type
_entity.pdbx_description
1 polymer ?
#
loop_
_entity_poly.entity_id
_entity_poly.type
_entity_poly.pdbx_seq_one_letter_code
_entity_poly.pdbx_strand_id
1 'polypeptide(L)'
;MYINAPIGFHLCGVIGNMAASSSSSISNMLIIPFSKTHEPISFSFQLPHSKFPTSSPLTRTQQKSMKLVTRDNSSPTIGELVREQEQTTTHHNYKPKLEEHLERLPEEWRQIHGESDWAGLLEPMDPLLRSEVIRYGEMAQACYDAFDFDPFSKYCGSCRFTRRSFFSSLEMPHHLGYAVTRYLYATANINLPNFFKHSRWSKMWSKHANWAGYVAVSDDATTKLLGRRDITIAFRGTVTRLEWVADLMDFLKPISSNGIPCPDHTVKVESGFLDLYTDKEESCGYAKYSAREQVLSEVKRLLEIYNKEEVSVTITGHSLGSALAILSAYDIVETGVNVMRDSRGVAVTVMSFSGPRVGNVRFKERLEGLGVKVLRVVNVHDVVPKAPGVVFNEHLPAAVMKVAEGLPWSYWHVGVELALDHKKSPFLNPNADAVSAHNLEALLHLLDGSVSRISAMLAC
;
A
#
# COMPACT_ATOMS: atom_id res chain seq x y z
N MET A 1 52.67 22.90 -34.93
CA MET A 1 52.98 24.01 -35.85
C MET A 1 52.42 23.60 -37.21
N TYR A 2 51.33 24.25 -37.63
CA TYR A 2 50.76 24.32 -39.00
C TYR A 2 50.30 22.99 -39.69
N ILE A 3 49.22 22.90 -40.46
CA ILE A 3 48.00 23.71 -40.69
C ILE A 3 47.12 22.94 -41.72
N ASN A 4 45.80 23.12 -41.61
CA ASN A 4 44.77 23.21 -42.65
C ASN A 4 44.33 22.04 -43.57
N ALA A 5 42.99 21.92 -43.60
CA ALA A 5 42.10 21.59 -44.74
C ALA A 5 42.23 22.65 -45.88
N PRO A 6 41.25 22.99 -46.76
CA PRO A 6 39.99 22.37 -47.21
C PRO A 6 39.81 22.43 -48.76
N ILE A 7 38.68 21.96 -49.30
CA ILE A 7 38.08 22.55 -50.53
C ILE A 7 36.56 22.60 -50.33
N GLY A 8 35.98 23.79 -50.53
CA GLY A 8 34.56 24.01 -50.76
C GLY A 8 34.36 24.92 -51.97
N PHE A 9 33.11 25.08 -52.43
CA PHE A 9 32.59 26.23 -53.20
C PHE A 9 31.05 26.23 -52.95
N HIS A 10 30.43 27.24 -52.32
CA HIS A 10 30.03 28.58 -52.81
C HIS A 10 28.79 28.56 -53.73
N LEU A 11 27.79 29.46 -53.69
CA LEU A 11 27.48 30.66 -52.89
C LEU A 11 26.06 31.19 -53.28
N CYS A 12 25.41 31.94 -52.37
CA CYS A 12 24.44 33.06 -52.54
C CYS A 12 23.04 32.78 -53.12
N GLY A 13 21.92 33.28 -52.57
CA GLY A 13 21.62 34.62 -51.98
C GLY A 13 20.85 35.45 -53.05
N VAL A 14 19.73 36.17 -52.86
CA VAL A 14 19.32 37.14 -51.83
C VAL A 14 17.87 37.62 -52.17
N ILE A 15 17.02 37.78 -51.14
CA ILE A 15 16.03 38.85 -50.80
C ILE A 15 15.23 39.60 -51.90
N GLY A 16 13.92 39.77 -51.69
CA GLY A 16 13.15 40.90 -52.24
C GLY A 16 11.63 40.82 -52.06
N ASN A 17 11.00 41.89 -51.60
CA ASN A 17 9.69 41.97 -50.94
C ASN A 17 8.51 42.39 -51.86
N MET A 18 7.29 42.16 -51.33
CA MET A 18 6.07 42.98 -51.41
C MET A 18 5.01 42.83 -52.55
N ALA A 19 3.77 42.57 -52.05
CA ALA A 19 2.49 43.26 -52.32
C ALA A 19 1.39 42.57 -53.16
N ALA A 20 0.32 42.24 -52.41
CA ALA A 20 -1.09 42.60 -52.62
C ALA A 20 -2.06 41.75 -53.48
N SER A 21 -3.24 41.54 -52.85
CA SER A 21 -4.58 41.22 -53.39
C SER A 21 -4.80 39.76 -53.84
N SER A 22 -5.94 39.10 -53.62
CA SER A 22 -7.18 39.34 -52.88
C SER A 22 -8.03 38.05 -52.97
N SER A 23 -9.12 37.97 -52.19
CA SER A 23 -10.21 36.97 -52.18
C SER A 23 -9.93 35.62 -51.48
N SER A 24 -10.84 34.96 -50.77
CA SER A 24 -11.90 35.30 -49.81
C SER A 24 -12.62 33.98 -49.51
N SER A 25 -12.67 33.53 -48.25
CA SER A 25 -13.89 32.98 -47.64
C SER A 25 -13.66 32.63 -46.17
N ILE A 26 -14.67 32.98 -45.38
CA ILE A 26 -14.72 33.11 -43.92
C ILE A 26 -15.51 31.94 -43.33
N SER A 27 -15.16 31.51 -42.11
CA SER A 27 -16.05 31.29 -40.94
C SER A 27 -15.41 30.27 -39.98
N ASN A 28 -15.40 30.38 -38.66
CA ASN A 28 -15.59 31.46 -37.69
C ASN A 28 -15.13 30.82 -36.35
N MET A 29 -14.11 31.35 -35.68
CA MET A 29 -13.76 30.94 -34.32
C MET A 29 -13.74 32.18 -33.44
N LEU A 30 -14.74 32.29 -32.57
CA LEU A 30 -14.87 33.37 -31.60
C LEU A 30 -13.82 33.17 -30.49
N ILE A 31 -12.92 34.13 -30.36
CA ILE A 31 -12.03 34.33 -29.22
C ILE A 31 -12.70 35.33 -28.28
N ILE A 32 -12.90 34.95 -27.01
CA ILE A 32 -13.35 35.87 -25.95
C ILE A 32 -12.18 36.01 -24.93
N PRO A 33 -11.82 37.24 -24.51
CA PRO A 33 -10.66 37.48 -23.65
C PRO A 33 -11.00 37.24 -22.17
N PHE A 34 -10.11 36.58 -21.43
CA PHE A 34 -10.23 36.41 -19.98
C PHE A 34 -9.60 37.60 -19.24
N SER A 35 -10.45 38.35 -18.55
CA SER A 35 -10.10 39.36 -17.55
C SER A 35 -10.07 38.70 -16.16
N LYS A 36 -9.04 39.01 -15.36
CA LYS A 36 -8.87 38.59 -13.96
C LYS A 36 -9.71 39.46 -13.03
N THR A 37 -10.64 38.86 -12.29
CA THR A 37 -11.12 39.37 -10.99
C THR A 37 -11.60 38.19 -10.13
N HIS A 38 -10.97 37.96 -8.98
CA HIS A 38 -11.42 37.04 -7.94
C HIS A 38 -12.32 37.78 -6.94
N GLU A 39 -13.57 37.34 -6.80
CA GLU A 39 -14.48 37.59 -5.67
C GLU A 39 -15.12 36.23 -5.31
N PRO A 40 -15.20 35.84 -4.03
CA PRO A 40 -15.68 34.52 -3.64
C PRO A 40 -17.21 34.46 -3.62
N ILE A 41 -17.79 33.62 -4.48
CA ILE A 41 -19.22 33.28 -4.44
C ILE A 41 -19.46 32.28 -3.31
N SER A 42 -20.15 32.73 -2.26
CA SER A 42 -20.67 31.92 -1.16
C SER A 42 -21.93 31.17 -1.61
N PHE A 43 -21.88 29.83 -1.65
CA PHE A 43 -23.08 28.99 -1.72
C PHE A 43 -23.53 28.60 -0.30
N SER A 44 -24.65 29.14 0.15
CA SER A 44 -25.31 28.80 1.40
C SER A 44 -26.22 27.58 1.22
N PHE A 45 -25.80 26.42 1.72
CA PHE A 45 -26.69 25.29 1.94
C PHE A 45 -27.32 25.40 3.33
N GLN A 46 -28.64 25.64 3.38
CA GLN A 46 -29.42 25.57 4.62
C GLN A 46 -29.73 24.10 4.96
N LEU A 47 -29.20 23.63 6.09
CA LEU A 47 -29.65 22.38 6.73
C LEU A 47 -30.69 22.68 7.82
N PRO A 48 -31.70 21.81 8.04
CA PRO A 48 -32.76 22.06 9.00
C PRO A 48 -32.27 21.94 10.45
N HIS A 49 -32.65 22.91 11.29
CA HIS A 49 -32.42 22.92 12.73
C HIS A 49 -33.21 21.81 13.46
N SER A 50 -32.52 20.84 14.05
CA SER A 50 -33.06 20.01 15.13
C SER A 50 -32.69 20.60 16.50
N LYS A 51 -33.71 20.96 17.27
CA LYS A 51 -33.61 21.52 18.63
C LYS A 51 -33.13 20.43 19.60
N PHE A 52 -32.04 20.67 20.32
CA PHE A 52 -31.69 19.93 21.54
C PHE A 52 -32.06 20.77 22.78
N PRO A 53 -32.75 20.20 23.79
CA PRO A 53 -32.98 20.88 25.05
C PRO A 53 -31.76 20.76 25.97
N THR A 54 -31.49 21.86 26.65
CA THR A 54 -30.51 22.06 27.71
C THR A 54 -31.00 21.49 29.05
N SER A 55 -30.10 20.87 29.82
CA SER A 55 -30.24 20.76 31.29
C SER A 55 -28.88 20.64 31.98
N SER A 56 -28.84 21.27 33.15
CA SER A 56 -27.73 21.77 33.99
C SER A 56 -26.93 20.70 34.78
N PRO A 57 -25.86 21.08 35.52
CA PRO A 57 -24.83 20.17 36.03
C PRO A 57 -25.12 19.65 37.44
N LEU A 58 -24.67 18.43 37.75
CA LEU A 58 -24.71 17.86 39.11
C LEU A 58 -23.37 17.17 39.51
N THR A 59 -22.76 17.82 40.49
CA THR A 59 -21.86 17.42 41.59
C THR A 59 -21.36 15.96 41.75
N ARG A 60 -20.05 15.92 42.00
CA ARG A 60 -19.20 14.95 42.75
C ARG A 60 -19.85 14.35 44.00
N THR A 61 -19.89 13.01 44.14
CA THR A 61 -19.82 12.34 45.45
C THR A 61 -19.32 10.87 45.39
N GLN A 62 -18.28 10.64 46.20
CA GLN A 62 -17.72 9.47 46.90
C GLN A 62 -18.03 8.00 46.52
N GLN A 63 -16.94 7.22 46.51
CA GLN A 63 -16.84 5.78 46.75
C GLN A 63 -17.56 5.34 48.03
N LYS A 64 -18.25 4.19 47.99
CA LYS A 64 -18.45 3.33 49.17
C LYS A 64 -18.51 1.85 48.81
N SER A 65 -17.76 1.10 49.63
CA SER A 65 -17.53 -0.34 49.63
C SER A 65 -18.80 -1.17 49.86
N MET A 66 -18.89 -2.33 49.18
CA MET A 66 -19.99 -3.30 49.30
C MET A 66 -19.79 -4.19 50.54
N LYS A 67 -20.87 -4.41 51.30
CA LYS A 67 -20.94 -5.38 52.40
C LYS A 67 -21.41 -6.76 51.90
N LEU A 68 -20.74 -7.78 52.42
CA LEU A 68 -20.97 -9.21 52.28
C LEU A 68 -22.28 -9.64 52.98
N VAL A 69 -23.12 -10.42 52.30
CA VAL A 69 -24.16 -11.26 52.92
C VAL A 69 -24.07 -12.65 52.30
N THR A 70 -23.80 -13.63 53.14
CA THR A 70 -23.70 -15.06 52.82
C THR A 70 -25.08 -15.69 52.74
N ARG A 71 -25.29 -16.56 51.74
CA ARG A 71 -26.33 -17.59 51.78
C ARG A 71 -25.92 -18.74 50.86
N ASP A 72 -25.61 -19.88 51.50
CA ASP A 72 -25.32 -21.15 50.85
C ASP A 72 -26.58 -21.72 50.19
N ASN A 73 -26.43 -22.19 48.94
CA ASN A 73 -27.06 -23.42 48.48
C ASN A 73 -26.36 -23.92 47.21
N SER A 74 -26.04 -25.22 47.25
CA SER A 74 -25.30 -26.04 46.30
C SER A 74 -25.74 -25.94 44.83
N SER A 75 -24.78 -25.69 43.95
CA SER A 75 -24.83 -25.98 42.50
C SER A 75 -23.41 -26.35 42.04
N PRO A 76 -23.25 -27.26 41.06
CA PRO A 76 -21.95 -27.82 40.74
C PRO A 76 -21.01 -26.74 40.20
N THR A 77 -19.74 -26.86 40.59
CA THR A 77 -18.70 -25.87 40.32
C THR A 77 -18.45 -25.74 38.81
N ILE A 78 -18.38 -24.51 38.32
CA ILE A 78 -18.03 -24.12 36.93
C ILE A 78 -16.72 -24.79 36.41
N GLY A 79 -15.91 -25.38 37.30
CA GLY A 79 -14.71 -26.13 36.94
C GLY A 79 -14.92 -27.50 36.29
N GLU A 80 -16.11 -28.11 36.39
CA GLU A 80 -16.38 -29.41 35.72
C GLU A 80 -16.91 -29.24 34.29
N LEU A 81 -17.66 -28.16 34.01
CA LEU A 81 -18.12 -27.85 32.65
C LEU A 81 -17.01 -27.28 31.74
N VAL A 82 -15.92 -26.78 32.32
CA VAL A 82 -14.74 -26.31 31.57
C VAL A 82 -13.82 -27.47 31.17
N ARG A 83 -13.89 -28.62 31.84
CA ARG A 83 -13.00 -29.77 31.55
C ARG A 83 -13.48 -30.70 30.45
N GLU A 84 -14.77 -30.69 30.12
CA GLU A 84 -15.31 -31.52 29.02
C GLU A 84 -15.41 -30.78 27.66
N GLN A 85 -15.14 -29.47 27.60
CA GLN A 85 -15.08 -28.72 26.34
C GLN A 85 -13.66 -28.43 25.82
N GLU A 86 -12.60 -28.73 26.58
CA GLU A 86 -11.21 -28.54 26.14
C GLU A 86 -10.62 -29.73 25.36
N GLN A 87 -11.38 -30.82 25.11
CA GLN A 87 -10.84 -32.03 24.47
C GLN A 87 -11.25 -32.29 23.02
N THR A 88 -11.98 -31.39 22.35
CA THR A 88 -12.29 -31.55 20.93
C THR A 88 -12.33 -30.23 20.18
N THR A 89 -11.16 -29.76 19.70
CA THR A 89 -11.05 -29.00 18.43
C THR A 89 -9.58 -28.79 18.01
N THR A 90 -9.16 -29.55 16.97
CA THR A 90 -8.29 -29.20 15.82
C THR A 90 -6.92 -28.50 15.95
N HIS A 91 -6.50 -27.92 17.07
CA HIS A 91 -5.26 -27.10 17.10
C HIS A 91 -3.93 -27.88 17.02
N HIS A 92 -3.89 -29.16 17.43
CA HIS A 92 -2.64 -29.94 17.46
C HIS A 92 -2.28 -30.61 16.12
N ASN A 93 -3.20 -30.74 15.17
CA ASN A 93 -2.97 -31.46 13.92
C ASN A 93 -2.51 -30.55 12.75
N TYR A 94 -2.50 -29.23 12.95
CA TYR A 94 -2.20 -28.25 11.90
C TYR A 94 -0.73 -27.82 11.87
N LYS A 95 -0.07 -27.68 13.03
CA LYS A 95 1.37 -27.41 13.13
C LYS A 95 2.27 -28.43 12.41
N PRO A 96 2.10 -29.75 12.59
CA PRO A 96 2.96 -30.73 11.91
C PRO A 96 2.82 -30.70 10.38
N LYS A 97 1.65 -30.32 9.84
CA LYS A 97 1.45 -30.16 8.40
C LYS A 97 2.08 -28.88 7.84
N LEU A 98 2.07 -27.78 8.60
CA LEU A 98 2.70 -26.53 8.16
C LEU A 98 4.23 -26.67 8.08
N GLU A 99 4.85 -27.34 9.04
CA GLU A 99 6.29 -27.62 9.04
C GLU A 99 6.70 -28.43 7.79
N GLU A 100 5.96 -29.50 7.46
CA GLU A 100 6.16 -30.29 6.24
C GLU A 100 6.00 -29.45 4.97
N HIS A 101 5.03 -28.53 4.94
CA HIS A 101 4.86 -27.64 3.80
C HIS A 101 6.04 -26.66 3.66
N LEU A 102 6.52 -26.08 4.76
CA LEU A 102 7.63 -25.12 4.75
C LEU A 102 8.96 -25.72 4.23
N GLU A 103 9.14 -27.05 4.29
CA GLU A 103 10.31 -27.72 3.71
C GLU A 103 10.40 -27.58 2.18
N ARG A 104 9.26 -27.39 1.50
CA ARG A 104 9.22 -27.17 0.03
C ARG A 104 9.58 -25.74 -0.37
N LEU A 105 9.50 -24.78 0.57
CA LEU A 105 9.61 -23.37 0.27
C LEU A 105 10.93 -22.98 -0.42
N PRO A 106 12.12 -23.52 -0.04
CA PRO A 106 13.36 -23.19 -0.73
C PRO A 106 13.38 -23.52 -2.23
N GLU A 107 12.64 -24.55 -2.64
CA GLU A 107 12.56 -25.01 -4.03
C GLU A 107 11.42 -24.33 -4.79
N GLU A 108 10.33 -23.98 -4.09
CA GLU A 108 9.10 -23.46 -4.70
C GLU A 108 8.88 -21.95 -4.53
N TRP A 109 9.78 -21.22 -3.85
CA TRP A 109 9.56 -19.81 -3.51
C TRP A 109 9.22 -18.93 -4.72
N ARG A 110 9.80 -19.20 -5.90
CA ARG A 110 9.49 -18.44 -7.13
C ARG A 110 8.03 -18.58 -7.53
N GLN A 111 7.48 -19.79 -7.46
CA GLN A 111 6.08 -20.06 -7.75
C GLN A 111 5.17 -19.36 -6.74
N ILE A 112 5.52 -19.45 -5.45
CA ILE A 112 4.81 -18.76 -4.36
C ILE A 112 4.87 -17.23 -4.50
N HIS A 113 5.94 -16.70 -5.09
CA HIS A 113 6.12 -15.28 -5.39
C HIS A 113 5.58 -14.87 -6.77
N GLY A 114 4.81 -15.74 -7.43
CA GLY A 114 4.01 -15.41 -8.60
C GLY A 114 4.71 -15.58 -9.94
N GLU A 115 5.79 -16.38 -10.05
CA GLU A 115 6.46 -16.67 -11.32
C GLU A 115 5.46 -17.06 -12.43
N SER A 116 4.45 -17.86 -12.08
CA SER A 116 3.34 -18.27 -12.96
C SER A 116 2.00 -17.59 -12.62
N ASP A 117 2.03 -16.36 -12.12
CA ASP A 117 0.84 -15.56 -11.78
C ASP A 117 -0.14 -16.32 -10.85
N TRP A 118 0.42 -17.11 -9.93
CA TRP A 118 -0.30 -17.95 -8.96
C TRP A 118 -1.31 -18.93 -9.59
N ALA A 119 -1.13 -19.30 -10.86
CA ALA A 119 -1.98 -20.26 -11.55
C ALA A 119 -2.05 -21.58 -10.76
N GLY A 120 -3.26 -22.00 -10.40
CA GLY A 120 -3.51 -23.22 -9.64
C GLY A 120 -3.22 -23.14 -8.13
N LEU A 121 -2.78 -21.98 -7.60
CA LEU A 121 -2.44 -21.83 -6.17
C LEU A 121 -3.53 -21.12 -5.34
N LEU A 122 -4.55 -20.52 -5.97
CA LEU A 122 -5.55 -19.69 -5.29
C LEU A 122 -6.83 -20.45 -4.89
N GLU A 123 -7.29 -21.41 -5.70
CA GLU A 123 -8.53 -22.15 -5.46
C GLU A 123 -8.39 -23.66 -5.77
N PRO A 124 -8.30 -24.54 -4.74
CA PRO A 124 -8.13 -24.22 -3.32
C PRO A 124 -6.78 -23.55 -3.05
N MET A 125 -6.71 -22.70 -2.03
CA MET A 125 -5.48 -22.00 -1.70
C MET A 125 -4.39 -22.98 -1.26
N ASP A 126 -3.22 -22.87 -1.87
CA ASP A 126 -2.05 -23.64 -1.47
C ASP A 126 -1.62 -23.23 -0.04
N PRO A 127 -1.34 -24.20 0.86
CA PRO A 127 -0.98 -23.91 2.24
C PRO A 127 0.29 -23.06 2.41
N LEU A 128 1.29 -23.21 1.53
CA LEU A 128 2.50 -22.39 1.54
C LEU A 128 2.19 -20.98 1.11
N LEU A 129 1.45 -20.81 0.01
CA LEU A 129 1.04 -19.49 -0.45
C LEU A 129 0.27 -18.75 0.64
N ARG A 130 -0.68 -19.44 1.30
CA ARG A 130 -1.43 -18.86 2.41
C ARG A 130 -0.52 -18.41 3.55
N SER A 131 0.41 -19.26 4.00
CA SER A 131 1.36 -18.90 5.07
C SER A 131 2.22 -17.70 4.70
N GLU A 132 2.64 -17.64 3.44
CA GLU A 132 3.46 -16.57 2.89
C GLU A 132 2.70 -15.24 2.80
N VAL A 133 1.48 -15.27 2.28
CA VAL A 133 0.60 -14.10 2.23
C VAL A 133 0.29 -13.61 3.65
N ILE A 134 0.01 -14.49 4.61
CA ILE A 134 -0.19 -14.10 6.01
C ILE A 134 1.06 -13.40 6.57
N ARG A 135 2.26 -13.94 6.34
CA ARG A 135 3.51 -13.34 6.84
C ARG A 135 3.71 -11.92 6.32
N TYR A 136 3.51 -11.69 5.01
CA TYR A 136 3.64 -10.36 4.44
C TYR A 136 2.50 -9.42 4.89
N GLY A 137 1.34 -9.97 5.22
CA GLY A 137 0.24 -9.23 5.84
C GLY A 137 0.54 -8.81 7.27
N GLU A 138 1.12 -9.68 8.08
CA GLU A 138 1.60 -9.36 9.44
C GLU A 138 2.70 -8.30 9.42
N MET A 139 3.59 -8.32 8.42
CA MET A 139 4.57 -7.23 8.22
C MET A 139 3.92 -5.90 7.85
N ALA A 140 2.81 -5.90 7.10
CA ALA A 140 2.02 -4.68 6.89
C ALA A 140 1.31 -4.23 8.17
N GLN A 141 0.79 -5.16 8.98
CA GLN A 141 0.14 -4.88 10.26
C GLN A 141 1.12 -4.28 11.28
N ALA A 142 2.36 -4.77 11.32
CA ALA A 142 3.43 -4.25 12.16
C ALA A 142 3.66 -2.73 11.97
N CYS A 143 3.33 -2.19 10.79
CA CYS A 143 3.36 -0.75 10.58
C CYS A 143 2.33 0.02 11.40
N TYR A 144 1.12 -0.53 11.59
CA TYR A 144 0.11 0.12 12.43
C TYR A 144 0.49 -0.01 13.91
N ASP A 145 0.90 -1.19 14.35
CA ASP A 145 1.17 -1.47 15.77
C ASP A 145 2.37 -0.67 16.31
N ALA A 146 3.37 -0.45 15.45
CA ALA A 146 4.57 0.32 15.80
C ALA A 146 4.38 1.84 15.71
N PHE A 147 3.32 2.34 15.06
CA PHE A 147 3.16 3.77 14.84
C PHE A 147 2.56 4.48 16.05
N ASP A 148 3.12 5.64 16.41
CA ASP A 148 2.61 6.46 17.51
C ASP A 148 1.45 7.36 17.04
N PHE A 149 0.22 6.90 17.28
CA PHE A 149 -1.00 7.65 16.99
C PHE A 149 -1.39 8.67 18.06
N ASP A 150 -0.76 8.66 19.24
CA ASP A 150 -1.21 9.47 20.37
C ASP A 150 -0.88 10.96 20.12
N PRO A 151 -1.88 11.84 19.91
CA PRO A 151 -1.62 13.27 19.71
C PRO A 151 -1.02 13.94 20.95
N PHE A 152 -1.15 13.30 22.13
CA PHE A 152 -0.54 13.73 23.38
C PHE A 152 0.92 13.30 23.54
N SER A 153 1.39 12.38 22.69
CA SER A 153 2.79 11.98 22.64
C SER A 153 3.65 13.05 21.96
N LYS A 154 4.85 13.26 22.51
CA LYS A 154 5.91 14.07 21.86
C LYS A 154 6.50 13.39 20.62
N TYR A 155 6.24 12.09 20.45
CA TYR A 155 6.71 11.26 19.33
C TYR A 155 5.59 10.87 18.37
N CYS A 156 4.40 11.46 18.52
CA CYS A 156 3.28 11.31 17.60
C CYS A 156 3.75 11.45 16.14
N GLY A 157 3.39 10.49 15.29
CA GLY A 157 3.82 10.48 13.89
C GLY A 157 5.11 9.71 13.61
N SER A 158 5.76 9.13 14.64
CA SER A 158 6.98 8.33 14.51
C SER A 158 6.75 6.85 14.83
N CYS A 159 7.80 6.04 14.69
CA CYS A 159 7.81 4.66 15.17
C CYS A 159 8.16 4.62 16.66
N ARG A 160 7.38 3.89 17.45
CA ARG A 160 7.53 3.71 18.90
C ARG A 160 8.79 2.95 19.29
N PHE A 161 9.32 2.14 18.38
CA PHE A 161 10.41 1.20 18.65
C PHE A 161 11.68 1.53 17.88
N THR A 162 12.82 1.07 18.39
CA THR A 162 14.10 1.16 17.68
C THR A 162 14.21 0.02 16.65
N ARG A 163 14.98 0.23 15.57
CA ARG A 163 15.15 -0.79 14.51
C ARG A 163 15.59 -2.15 15.06
N ARG A 164 16.50 -2.16 16.03
CA ARG A 164 17.05 -3.40 16.63
C ARG A 164 16.02 -4.17 17.45
N SER A 165 15.03 -3.49 18.01
CA SER A 165 14.02 -4.10 18.87
C SER A 165 12.65 -4.20 18.21
N PHE A 166 12.51 -3.79 16.94
CA PHE A 166 11.21 -3.59 16.28
C PHE A 166 10.29 -4.80 16.41
N PHE A 167 10.66 -5.95 15.84
CA PHE A 167 9.83 -7.16 15.90
C PHE A 167 9.69 -7.73 17.31
N SER A 168 10.76 -7.70 18.12
CA SER A 168 10.69 -8.17 19.51
C SER A 168 9.76 -7.33 20.39
N SER A 169 9.68 -6.02 20.14
CA SER A 169 8.82 -5.10 20.90
C SER A 169 7.35 -5.18 20.49
N LEU A 170 7.08 -5.72 19.30
CA LEU A 170 5.73 -5.97 18.80
C LEU A 170 5.18 -7.34 19.21
N GLU A 171 5.90 -8.07 20.07
CA GLU A 171 5.55 -9.45 20.40
C GLU A 171 5.43 -10.34 19.14
N MET A 172 6.22 -9.98 18.11
CA MET A 172 6.51 -10.82 16.95
C MET A 172 7.87 -11.55 17.03
N PRO A 173 8.40 -11.97 18.21
CA PRO A 173 9.70 -12.63 18.28
C PRO A 173 9.63 -14.09 17.80
N HIS A 174 10.76 -14.55 17.25
CA HIS A 174 11.08 -15.93 16.83
C HIS A 174 10.42 -16.50 15.55
N HIS A 175 9.48 -15.81 14.90
CA HIS A 175 8.79 -16.38 13.72
C HIS A 175 9.08 -15.68 12.39
N LEU A 176 9.42 -14.38 12.40
CA LEU A 176 9.73 -13.69 11.15
C LEU A 176 11.18 -13.92 10.73
N GLY A 177 12.13 -13.73 11.65
CA GLY A 177 13.57 -13.84 11.38
C GLY A 177 14.07 -12.81 10.36
N TYR A 178 13.63 -11.56 10.54
CA TYR A 178 14.06 -10.40 9.77
C TYR A 178 14.70 -9.34 10.68
N ALA A 179 15.67 -8.62 10.14
CA ALA A 179 16.26 -7.45 10.78
C ALA A 179 15.82 -6.17 10.04
N VAL A 180 15.26 -5.19 10.77
CA VAL A 180 14.93 -3.89 10.19
C VAL A 180 16.22 -3.11 9.93
N THR A 181 16.46 -2.78 8.66
CA THR A 181 17.67 -2.09 8.22
C THR A 181 17.45 -0.59 8.06
N ARG A 182 16.24 -0.16 7.66
CA ARG A 182 15.91 1.26 7.50
C ARG A 182 14.46 1.57 7.89
N TYR A 183 14.25 2.74 8.48
CA TYR A 183 12.93 3.35 8.59
C TYR A 183 12.70 4.32 7.45
N LEU A 184 11.47 4.31 6.94
CA LEU A 184 11.01 5.15 5.86
C LEU A 184 10.19 6.28 6.44
N TYR A 185 10.41 7.49 5.93
CA TYR A 185 9.62 8.67 6.26
C TYR A 185 9.08 9.26 4.97
N ALA A 186 7.81 9.69 5.02
CA ALA A 186 7.17 10.40 3.92
C ALA A 186 6.70 11.77 4.41
N THR A 187 6.67 12.71 3.49
CA THR A 187 6.05 14.03 3.61
C THR A 187 5.19 14.23 2.37
N ALA A 188 4.19 15.10 2.45
CA ALA A 188 3.44 15.52 1.27
C ALA A 188 2.93 16.93 1.51
N ASN A 189 2.82 17.71 0.43
CA ASN A 189 2.13 19.00 0.49
C ASN A 189 0.59 18.85 0.44
N ILE A 190 0.09 17.62 0.54
CA ILE A 190 -1.32 17.26 0.57
C ILE A 190 -1.74 17.01 2.01
N ASN A 191 -2.88 17.57 2.42
CA ASN A 191 -3.41 17.39 3.75
C ASN A 191 -4.02 15.99 3.90
N LEU A 192 -3.24 15.03 4.41
CA LEU A 192 -3.71 13.68 4.77
C LEU A 192 -3.79 13.52 6.30
N PRO A 193 -4.84 14.00 6.98
CA PRO A 193 -4.91 14.07 8.44
C PRO A 193 -4.88 12.71 9.16
N ASN A 194 -5.10 11.62 8.41
CA ASN A 194 -5.04 10.25 8.93
C ASN A 194 -3.68 9.58 8.70
N PHE A 195 -2.90 10.09 7.75
CA PHE A 195 -1.52 9.66 7.54
C PHE A 195 -0.56 10.53 8.36
N PHE A 196 -0.66 11.85 8.23
CA PHE A 196 0.09 12.83 9.01
C PHE A 196 -0.59 13.07 10.35
N LYS A 197 0.14 12.77 11.41
CA LYS A 197 -0.25 12.91 12.81
C LYS A 197 0.76 13.84 13.45
N HIS A 198 0.25 14.87 14.10
CA HIS A 198 1.07 15.93 14.67
C HIS A 198 0.96 15.89 16.18
N SER A 199 2.11 15.94 16.84
CA SER A 199 2.17 16.19 18.27
C SER A 199 1.66 17.60 18.56
N ARG A 200 0.90 17.78 19.65
CA ARG A 200 0.55 19.13 20.14
C ARG A 200 1.77 19.87 20.74
N TRP A 201 2.95 19.22 20.80
CA TRP A 201 4.22 19.76 21.28
C TRP A 201 5.12 20.10 20.08
N SER A 202 4.98 21.31 19.56
CA SER A 202 5.46 21.73 18.24
C SER A 202 6.99 21.90 18.06
N LYS A 203 7.83 21.55 19.05
CA LYS A 203 9.26 21.93 19.09
C LYS A 203 10.27 20.79 18.84
N MET A 204 9.87 19.51 18.80
CA MET A 204 10.83 18.39 18.79
C MET A 204 10.72 17.41 17.61
N TRP A 205 9.58 17.36 16.91
CA TRP A 205 9.36 16.46 15.77
C TRP A 205 8.96 17.25 14.50
N SER A 206 9.13 16.64 13.32
CA SER A 206 8.70 17.26 12.07
C SER A 206 7.20 17.55 12.08
N LYS A 207 6.81 18.73 11.61
CA LYS A 207 5.40 19.07 11.42
C LYS A 207 4.80 18.49 10.14
N HIS A 208 5.62 17.93 9.24
CA HIS A 208 5.17 17.52 7.90
C HIS A 208 5.63 16.11 7.51
N ALA A 209 6.53 15.49 8.28
CA ALA A 209 7.07 14.16 7.99
C ALA A 209 6.64 13.14 9.03
N ASN A 210 6.05 12.04 8.56
CA ASN A 210 5.66 10.92 9.39
C ASN A 210 6.38 9.64 8.96
N TRP A 211 6.52 8.74 9.93
CA TRP A 211 7.00 7.39 9.66
C TRP A 211 6.02 6.67 8.72
N ALA A 212 6.55 6.21 7.59
CA ALA A 212 5.80 5.65 6.48
C ALA A 212 5.99 4.15 6.32
N GLY A 213 6.89 3.54 7.09
CA GLY A 213 7.17 2.11 7.01
C GLY A 213 8.64 1.79 7.25
N TYR A 214 9.06 0.63 6.76
CA TYR A 214 10.42 0.14 6.98
C TYR A 214 10.91 -0.77 5.85
N VAL A 215 12.24 -0.94 5.80
CA VAL A 215 12.93 -1.97 5.03
C VAL A 215 13.55 -2.95 6.01
N ALA A 216 13.35 -4.23 5.76
CA ALA A 216 13.92 -5.33 6.52
C ALA A 216 14.54 -6.37 5.60
N VAL A 217 15.41 -7.21 6.16
CA VAL A 217 16.03 -8.32 5.42
C VAL A 217 16.05 -9.57 6.27
N SER A 218 15.82 -10.74 5.66
CA SER A 218 15.87 -12.02 6.36
C SER A 218 17.25 -12.28 6.94
N ASP A 219 17.30 -12.85 8.14
CA ASP A 219 18.54 -13.37 8.75
C ASP A 219 18.98 -14.68 8.08
N ASP A 220 20.14 -15.22 8.46
CA ASP A 220 20.71 -16.40 7.81
C ASP A 220 19.88 -17.67 8.01
N ALA A 221 19.27 -17.83 9.18
CA ALA A 221 18.41 -18.97 9.47
C ALA A 221 17.16 -18.93 8.60
N THR A 222 16.53 -17.76 8.51
CA THR A 222 15.32 -17.53 7.71
C THR A 222 15.63 -17.62 6.23
N THR A 223 16.74 -17.04 5.77
CA THR A 223 17.21 -17.14 4.38
C THR A 223 17.35 -18.58 3.93
N LYS A 224 17.86 -19.46 4.80
CA LYS A 224 17.95 -20.89 4.52
C LYS A 224 16.57 -21.56 4.39
N LEU A 225 15.61 -21.20 5.25
CA LEU A 225 14.23 -21.70 5.19
C LEU A 225 13.46 -21.19 3.98
N LEU A 226 13.75 -19.95 3.56
CA LEU A 226 13.14 -19.30 2.40
C LEU A 226 13.75 -19.75 1.07
N GLY A 227 14.98 -20.29 1.09
CA GLY A 227 15.79 -20.60 -0.11
C GLY A 227 16.37 -19.38 -0.82
N ARG A 228 16.13 -18.17 -0.31
CA ARG A 228 16.66 -16.91 -0.82
C ARG A 228 16.73 -15.86 0.29
N ARG A 229 17.62 -14.89 0.13
CA ARG A 229 17.68 -13.69 0.98
C ARG A 229 16.52 -12.78 0.58
N ASP A 230 15.53 -12.61 1.44
CA ASP A 230 14.38 -11.78 1.14
C ASP A 230 14.57 -10.37 1.73
N ILE A 231 14.55 -9.36 0.87
CA ILE A 231 14.49 -7.96 1.25
C ILE A 231 13.02 -7.56 1.25
N THR A 232 12.47 -7.24 2.41
CA THR A 232 11.07 -6.82 2.53
C THR A 232 10.95 -5.32 2.75
N ILE A 233 10.03 -4.69 2.02
CA ILE A 233 9.66 -3.29 2.19
C ILE A 233 8.20 -3.25 2.62
N ALA A 234 7.92 -2.73 3.81
CA ALA A 234 6.56 -2.60 4.34
C ALA A 234 6.17 -1.13 4.41
N PHE A 235 5.06 -0.77 3.75
CA PHE A 235 4.48 0.56 3.81
C PHE A 235 3.26 0.62 4.71
N ARG A 236 3.24 1.63 5.58
CA ARG A 236 2.09 1.97 6.43
C ARG A 236 0.98 2.59 5.58
N GLY A 237 -0.26 2.19 5.82
CA GLY A 237 -1.43 2.91 5.31
C GLY A 237 -1.94 4.01 6.26
N THR A 238 -3.22 4.34 6.17
CA THR A 238 -3.88 5.31 7.05
C THR A 238 -4.66 4.59 8.15
N VAL A 239 -4.79 5.21 9.33
CA VAL A 239 -5.79 4.73 10.31
C VAL A 239 -7.16 5.16 9.83
N THR A 240 -8.03 4.18 9.65
CA THR A 240 -9.22 4.19 8.80
C THR A 240 -10.21 5.32 9.09
N ARG A 241 -10.28 6.27 8.15
CA ARG A 241 -11.52 6.92 7.73
C ARG A 241 -11.52 7.00 6.21
N LEU A 242 -12.58 6.49 5.57
CA LEU A 242 -12.70 6.48 4.10
C LEU A 242 -12.62 7.89 3.48
N GLU A 243 -12.75 8.95 4.27
CA GLU A 243 -12.51 10.36 3.89
C GLU A 243 -11.15 10.56 3.20
N TRP A 244 -10.10 9.85 3.61
CA TRP A 244 -8.78 10.00 3.00
C TRP A 244 -8.78 9.65 1.51
N VAL A 245 -9.66 8.73 1.09
CA VAL A 245 -9.76 8.31 -0.31
C VAL A 245 -10.14 9.54 -1.14
N ALA A 246 -11.10 10.35 -0.69
CA ALA A 246 -11.44 11.60 -1.37
C ALA A 246 -10.33 12.66 -1.29
N ASP A 247 -9.62 12.76 -0.16
CA ASP A 247 -8.51 13.72 0.02
C ASP A 247 -7.29 13.42 -0.87
N LEU A 248 -7.13 12.15 -1.25
CA LEU A 248 -5.99 11.64 -2.02
C LEU A 248 -6.36 11.41 -3.48
N MET A 249 -7.65 11.28 -3.82
CA MET A 249 -8.15 11.16 -5.19
C MET A 249 -8.13 12.49 -5.93
N ASP A 250 -7.04 12.74 -6.64
CA ASP A 250 -6.95 13.84 -7.60
C ASP A 250 -6.87 13.26 -9.04
N PHE A 251 -6.28 13.96 -10.01
CA PHE A 251 -6.15 13.50 -11.38
C PHE A 251 -4.94 12.57 -11.61
N LEU A 252 -5.03 11.70 -12.61
CA LEU A 252 -3.88 10.93 -13.10
C LEU A 252 -2.80 11.85 -13.68
N LYS A 253 -1.57 11.75 -13.17
CA LYS A 253 -0.40 12.47 -13.71
C LYS A 253 0.67 11.52 -14.25
N PRO A 254 1.45 11.92 -15.27
CA PRO A 254 2.54 11.11 -15.79
C PRO A 254 3.54 10.75 -14.70
N ILE A 255 3.91 9.47 -14.58
CA ILE A 255 4.84 9.03 -13.52
C ILE A 255 6.21 9.75 -13.61
N SER A 256 6.59 10.14 -14.83
CA SER A 256 7.81 10.89 -15.11
C SER A 256 7.82 12.31 -14.54
N SER A 257 6.68 12.88 -14.14
CA SER A 257 6.61 14.26 -13.61
C SER A 257 7.41 14.44 -12.31
N ASN A 258 7.58 13.37 -11.54
CA ASN A 258 8.26 13.38 -10.25
C ASN A 258 9.61 12.64 -10.30
N GLY A 259 10.23 12.57 -11.49
CA GLY A 259 11.59 12.07 -11.66
C GLY A 259 11.75 10.55 -11.59
N ILE A 260 10.66 9.79 -11.65
CA ILE A 260 10.71 8.35 -11.92
C ILE A 260 10.91 8.18 -13.43
N PRO A 261 11.98 7.50 -13.89
CA PRO A 261 12.19 7.28 -15.31
C PRO A 261 10.97 6.56 -15.92
N CYS A 262 10.51 7.02 -17.08
CA CYS A 262 9.55 6.27 -17.88
C CYS A 262 9.63 6.85 -19.31
N PRO A 263 9.93 6.04 -20.33
CA PRO A 263 9.99 6.51 -21.71
C PRO A 263 8.61 6.86 -22.27
N ASP A 264 7.54 6.32 -21.68
CA ASP A 264 6.16 6.53 -22.12
C ASP A 264 5.42 7.52 -21.20
N HIS A 265 5.23 8.74 -21.67
CA HIS A 265 4.50 9.79 -20.94
C HIS A 265 2.99 9.51 -20.75
N THR A 266 2.46 8.48 -21.41
CA THR A 266 1.07 8.04 -21.22
C THR A 266 0.91 7.13 -20.01
N VAL A 267 2.01 6.65 -19.41
CA VAL A 267 2.00 5.95 -18.12
C VAL A 267 1.71 6.94 -17.02
N LYS A 268 0.50 6.86 -16.45
CA LYS A 268 0.02 7.78 -15.43
C LYS A 268 -0.40 7.05 -14.17
N VAL A 269 -0.12 7.68 -13.04
CA VAL A 269 -0.50 7.23 -11.70
C VAL A 269 -1.28 8.33 -10.99
N GLU A 270 -2.00 7.94 -9.94
CA GLU A 270 -2.68 8.86 -9.05
C GLU A 270 -1.66 9.86 -8.45
N SER A 271 -2.00 11.15 -8.49
CA SER A 271 -1.06 12.22 -8.18
C SER A 271 -0.67 12.25 -6.71
N GLY A 272 -1.61 11.98 -5.80
CA GLY A 272 -1.39 11.96 -4.36
C GLY A 272 -0.48 10.81 -3.91
N PHE A 273 -0.62 9.61 -4.47
CA PHE A 273 0.31 8.50 -4.20
C PHE A 273 1.72 8.84 -4.66
N LEU A 274 1.84 9.45 -5.83
CA LEU A 274 3.13 9.83 -6.39
C LEU A 274 3.79 10.95 -5.59
N ASP A 275 3.05 11.96 -5.17
CA ASP A 275 3.57 13.03 -4.30
C ASP A 275 4.00 12.47 -2.95
N LEU A 276 3.19 11.66 -2.29
CA LEU A 276 3.57 11.04 -1.01
C LEU A 276 4.85 10.19 -1.12
N TYR A 277 5.06 9.54 -2.26
CA TYR A 277 6.26 8.72 -2.50
C TYR A 277 7.51 9.57 -2.82
N THR A 278 7.35 10.72 -3.47
CA THR A 278 8.46 11.48 -4.07
C THR A 278 8.75 12.85 -3.45
N ASP A 279 7.80 13.42 -2.71
CA ASP A 279 7.96 14.69 -2.01
C ASP A 279 9.03 14.59 -0.92
N LYS A 280 9.71 15.71 -0.72
CA LYS A 280 10.74 15.91 0.31
C LYS A 280 10.72 17.34 0.79
N GLU A 281 11.23 17.54 2.00
CA GLU A 281 11.32 18.83 2.64
C GLU A 281 12.75 19.04 3.14
N GLU A 282 13.51 19.92 2.46
CA GLU A 282 14.93 20.15 2.77
C GLU A 282 15.16 20.70 4.19
N SER A 283 14.19 21.47 4.72
CA SER A 283 14.21 22.01 6.08
C SER A 283 13.95 20.94 7.16
N CYS A 284 13.48 19.75 6.77
CA CYS A 284 13.17 18.66 7.69
C CYS A 284 14.28 17.61 7.71
N GLY A 285 14.92 17.37 8.85
CA GLY A 285 15.95 16.34 8.99
C GLY A 285 15.48 14.90 8.66
N TYR A 286 14.18 14.62 8.78
CA TYR A 286 13.59 13.29 8.51
C TYR A 286 13.08 13.13 7.07
N ALA A 287 12.66 14.23 6.43
CA ALA A 287 12.16 14.23 5.06
C ALA A 287 13.11 14.96 4.08
N LYS A 288 14.38 15.13 4.46
CA LYS A 288 15.42 15.64 3.54
C LYS A 288 15.54 14.79 2.27
N TYR A 289 15.25 13.49 2.41
CA TYR A 289 15.14 12.55 1.31
C TYR A 289 13.70 12.05 1.23
N SER A 290 13.17 11.89 0.03
CA SER A 290 11.82 11.33 -0.17
C SER A 290 11.77 9.85 0.20
N ALA A 291 10.55 9.31 0.37
CA ALA A 291 10.38 7.87 0.62
C ALA A 291 11.01 7.04 -0.51
N ARG A 292 10.86 7.49 -1.76
CA ARG A 292 11.55 6.96 -2.95
C ARG A 292 13.07 6.90 -2.77
N GLU A 293 13.71 8.03 -2.50
CA GLU A 293 15.18 8.09 -2.36
C GLU A 293 15.67 7.18 -1.22
N GLN A 294 14.90 7.10 -0.13
CA GLN A 294 15.21 6.22 1.00
C GLN A 294 15.13 4.73 0.63
N VAL A 295 14.10 4.32 -0.12
CA VAL A 295 13.92 2.94 -0.58
C VAL A 295 14.99 2.55 -1.60
N LEU A 296 15.14 3.31 -2.69
CA LEU A 296 16.08 2.97 -3.76
C LEU A 296 17.52 2.89 -3.22
N SER A 297 17.91 3.81 -2.34
CA SER A 297 19.21 3.79 -1.68
C SER A 297 19.41 2.54 -0.83
N GLU A 298 18.38 2.09 -0.11
CA GLU A 298 18.52 0.97 0.82
C GLU A 298 18.48 -0.38 0.10
N VAL A 299 17.59 -0.54 -0.89
CA VAL A 299 17.56 -1.74 -1.75
C VAL A 299 18.90 -1.91 -2.45
N LYS A 300 19.42 -0.84 -3.07
CA LYS A 300 20.74 -0.87 -3.71
C LYS A 300 21.84 -1.31 -2.74
N ARG A 301 21.86 -0.75 -1.53
CA ARG A 301 22.85 -1.10 -0.49
C ARG A 301 22.76 -2.59 -0.11
N LEU A 302 21.55 -3.13 0.07
CA LEU A 302 21.34 -4.53 0.43
C LEU A 302 21.73 -5.48 -0.69
N LEU A 303 21.40 -5.15 -1.95
CA LEU A 303 21.82 -5.92 -3.12
C LEU A 303 23.34 -5.93 -3.32
N GLU A 304 24.04 -4.87 -2.90
CA GLU A 304 25.51 -4.84 -2.90
C GLU A 304 26.12 -5.72 -1.80
N ILE A 305 25.48 -5.79 -0.63
CA ILE A 305 25.95 -6.62 0.50
C ILE A 305 25.76 -8.11 0.19
N TYR A 306 24.59 -8.49 -0.29
CA TYR A 306 24.21 -9.87 -0.56
C TYR A 306 24.44 -10.25 -2.03
N ASN A 307 25.46 -9.66 -2.66
CA ASN A 307 25.66 -9.77 -4.10
C ASN A 307 26.01 -11.18 -4.61
N LYS A 308 26.36 -12.10 -3.69
CA LYS A 308 26.70 -13.51 -3.97
C LYS A 308 25.58 -14.49 -3.62
N GLU A 309 24.44 -13.99 -3.13
CA GLU A 309 23.30 -14.81 -2.74
C GLU A 309 22.21 -14.78 -3.81
N GLU A 310 21.27 -15.72 -3.73
CA GLU A 310 19.97 -15.59 -4.37
C GLU A 310 19.14 -14.61 -3.54
N VAL A 311 18.59 -13.58 -4.18
CA VAL A 311 17.90 -12.47 -3.49
C VAL A 311 16.53 -12.25 -4.10
N SER A 312 15.54 -11.89 -3.29
CA SER A 312 14.24 -11.37 -3.70
C SER A 312 13.96 -10.01 -3.06
N VAL A 313 13.15 -9.18 -3.72
CA VAL A 313 12.55 -7.99 -3.11
C VAL A 313 11.05 -8.20 -3.02
N THR A 314 10.51 -8.20 -1.80
CA THR A 314 9.08 -8.33 -1.56
C THR A 314 8.53 -7.05 -0.93
N ILE A 315 7.43 -6.54 -1.45
CA ILE A 315 6.85 -5.28 -0.98
C ILE A 315 5.44 -5.54 -0.50
N THR A 316 5.10 -5.00 0.67
CA THR A 316 3.80 -5.20 1.30
C THR A 316 3.22 -3.89 1.80
N GLY A 317 1.90 -3.83 1.85
CA GLY A 317 1.19 -2.69 2.41
C GLY A 317 -0.31 -2.89 2.38
N HIS A 318 -0.97 -2.24 3.32
CA HIS A 318 -2.42 -2.21 3.44
C HIS A 318 -2.97 -0.82 3.10
N SER A 319 -4.14 -0.77 2.45
CA SER A 319 -4.82 0.49 2.13
C SER A 319 -3.91 1.41 1.30
N LEU A 320 -3.71 2.68 1.70
CA LEU A 320 -2.70 3.58 1.11
C LEU A 320 -1.30 2.94 1.00
N GLY A 321 -0.89 2.13 1.98
CA GLY A 321 0.40 1.43 1.93
C GLY A 321 0.51 0.46 0.75
N SER A 322 -0.61 -0.14 0.31
CA SER A 322 -0.63 -0.99 -0.88
C SER A 322 -0.37 -0.19 -2.16
N ALA A 323 -0.86 1.06 -2.24
CA ALA A 323 -0.61 1.90 -3.41
C ALA A 323 0.87 2.30 -3.50
N LEU A 324 1.46 2.67 -2.36
CA LEU A 324 2.90 2.94 -2.26
C LEU A 324 3.74 1.69 -2.57
N ALA A 325 3.29 0.51 -2.15
CA ALA A 325 3.96 -0.76 -2.44
C ALA A 325 4.05 -1.04 -3.95
N ILE A 326 2.94 -0.90 -4.67
CA ILE A 326 2.87 -1.08 -6.13
C ILE A 326 3.72 -0.02 -6.85
N LEU A 327 3.62 1.25 -6.46
CA LEU A 327 4.40 2.33 -7.05
C LEU A 327 5.91 2.15 -6.82
N SER A 328 6.30 1.70 -5.63
CA SER A 328 7.69 1.42 -5.29
C SER A 328 8.25 0.23 -6.08
N ALA A 329 7.46 -0.84 -6.26
CA ALA A 329 7.86 -1.99 -7.08
C ALA A 329 8.13 -1.58 -8.53
N TYR A 330 7.23 -0.78 -9.12
CA TYR A 330 7.42 -0.21 -10.44
C TYR A 330 8.74 0.57 -10.52
N ASP A 331 8.98 1.51 -9.60
CA ASP A 331 10.16 2.39 -9.63
C ASP A 331 11.47 1.64 -9.43
N ILE A 332 11.48 0.62 -8.56
CA ILE A 332 12.65 -0.25 -8.34
C ILE A 332 13.07 -0.94 -9.65
N VAL A 333 12.11 -1.49 -10.41
CA VAL A 333 12.42 -2.22 -11.66
C VAL A 333 12.67 -1.27 -12.82
N GLU A 334 11.85 -0.23 -12.99
CA GLU A 334 11.99 0.76 -14.06
C GLU A 334 13.29 1.56 -13.96
N THR A 335 13.74 1.88 -12.73
CA THR A 335 15.05 2.51 -12.50
C THR A 335 16.22 1.50 -12.64
N GLY A 336 15.94 0.20 -12.67
CA GLY A 336 16.94 -0.86 -12.76
C GLY A 336 17.71 -1.11 -11.46
N VAL A 337 17.17 -0.71 -10.31
CA VAL A 337 17.80 -0.93 -9.00
C VAL A 337 17.81 -2.42 -8.64
N ASN A 338 16.86 -3.20 -9.14
CA ASN A 338 16.81 -4.65 -8.95
C ASN A 338 17.81 -5.44 -9.81
N VAL A 339 18.63 -4.77 -10.63
CA VAL A 339 19.65 -5.45 -11.45
C VAL A 339 20.98 -5.46 -10.70
N MET A 340 21.52 -6.65 -10.46
CA MET A 340 22.78 -6.86 -9.78
C MET A 340 23.99 -6.54 -10.68
N ARG A 341 25.17 -6.40 -10.10
CA ARG A 341 26.40 -6.05 -10.83
C ARG A 341 26.81 -7.07 -11.90
N ASP A 342 26.42 -8.33 -11.73
CA ASP A 342 26.62 -9.42 -12.67
C ASP A 342 25.48 -9.56 -13.68
N SER A 343 24.63 -8.53 -13.81
CA SER A 343 23.46 -8.47 -14.70
C SER A 343 22.34 -9.44 -14.36
N ARG A 344 22.37 -10.13 -13.21
CA ARG A 344 21.21 -10.90 -12.73
C ARG A 344 20.10 -9.95 -12.30
N GLY A 345 18.89 -10.21 -12.78
CA GLY A 345 17.69 -9.52 -12.31
C GLY A 345 17.17 -10.15 -11.02
N VAL A 346 16.84 -9.32 -10.04
CA VAL A 346 16.20 -9.72 -8.78
C VAL A 346 14.69 -9.67 -8.95
N ALA A 347 14.00 -10.75 -8.55
CA ALA A 347 12.55 -10.84 -8.58
C ALA A 347 11.94 -9.79 -7.63
N VAL A 348 10.92 -9.06 -8.13
CA VAL A 348 10.18 -8.06 -7.36
C VAL A 348 8.70 -8.46 -7.30
N THR A 349 8.21 -8.72 -6.09
CA THR A 349 6.84 -9.16 -5.83
C THR A 349 6.14 -8.22 -4.86
N VAL A 350 4.88 -7.93 -5.10
CA VAL A 350 4.01 -7.16 -4.21
C VAL A 350 2.90 -8.04 -3.65
N MET A 351 2.81 -8.10 -2.33
CA MET A 351 1.69 -8.69 -1.60
C MET A 351 0.86 -7.55 -0.99
N SER A 352 -0.27 -7.27 -1.62
CA SER A 352 -1.08 -6.07 -1.43
C SER A 352 -2.36 -6.41 -0.67
N PHE A 353 -2.75 -5.59 0.30
CA PHE A 353 -3.96 -5.83 1.11
C PHE A 353 -4.92 -4.65 1.01
N SER A 354 -6.14 -4.89 0.52
CA SER A 354 -7.21 -3.88 0.42
C SER A 354 -6.75 -2.56 -0.23
N GLY A 355 -5.86 -2.63 -1.21
CA GLY A 355 -5.28 -1.46 -1.88
C GLY A 355 -6.22 -0.84 -2.94
N PRO A 356 -6.21 0.49 -3.10
CA PRO A 356 -6.91 1.17 -4.19
C PRO A 356 -6.24 0.93 -5.55
N ARG A 357 -6.90 1.34 -6.65
CA ARG A 357 -6.27 1.43 -7.98
C ARG A 357 -5.17 2.49 -7.98
N VAL A 358 -4.05 2.22 -8.65
CA VAL A 358 -2.85 3.08 -8.58
C VAL A 358 -2.65 3.94 -9.83
N GLY A 359 -3.03 3.45 -11.01
CA GLY A 359 -2.77 4.14 -12.27
C GLY A 359 -3.71 3.71 -13.38
N ASN A 360 -3.42 4.19 -14.59
CA ASN A 360 -4.19 3.87 -15.78
C ASN A 360 -3.78 2.52 -16.41
N VAL A 361 -4.43 2.15 -17.52
CA VAL A 361 -4.12 0.92 -18.26
C VAL A 361 -2.66 0.88 -18.73
N ARG A 362 -2.07 2.02 -19.11
CA ARG A 362 -0.67 2.10 -19.54
C ARG A 362 0.30 1.79 -18.40
N PHE A 363 -0.02 2.26 -17.19
CA PHE A 363 0.71 1.88 -15.98
C PHE A 363 0.62 0.37 -15.71
N LYS A 364 -0.57 -0.23 -15.85
CA LYS A 364 -0.74 -1.69 -15.75
C LYS A 364 0.14 -2.43 -16.75
N GLU A 365 0.01 -2.12 -18.04
CA GLU A 365 0.74 -2.76 -19.13
C GLU A 365 2.25 -2.63 -18.93
N ARG A 366 2.73 -1.45 -18.53
CA ARG A 366 4.16 -1.23 -18.28
C ARG A 366 4.64 -2.03 -17.07
N LEU A 367 3.92 -2.03 -15.96
CA LEU A 367 4.27 -2.78 -14.75
C LEU A 367 4.35 -4.29 -15.02
N GLU A 368 3.38 -4.84 -15.75
CA GLU A 368 3.36 -6.25 -16.16
C GLU A 368 4.50 -6.55 -17.15
N GLY A 369 4.77 -5.65 -18.11
CA GLY A 369 5.89 -5.77 -19.05
C GLY A 369 7.28 -5.69 -18.41
N LEU A 370 7.40 -5.08 -17.22
CA LEU A 370 8.62 -5.09 -16.41
C LEU A 370 8.80 -6.40 -15.62
N GLY A 371 7.81 -7.29 -15.61
CA GLY A 371 7.85 -8.56 -14.89
C GLY A 371 7.59 -8.45 -13.38
N VAL A 372 7.07 -7.32 -12.90
CA VAL A 372 6.66 -7.17 -11.50
C VAL A 372 5.43 -8.04 -11.24
N LYS A 373 5.48 -8.85 -10.18
CA LYS A 373 4.35 -9.69 -9.77
C LYS A 373 3.56 -9.01 -8.66
N VAL A 374 2.24 -8.94 -8.78
CA VAL A 374 1.37 -8.30 -7.77
C VAL A 374 0.20 -9.23 -7.44
N LEU A 375 0.09 -9.62 -6.18
CA LEU A 375 -1.08 -10.32 -5.63
C LEU A 375 -1.86 -9.34 -4.76
N ARG A 376 -3.12 -9.11 -5.12
CA ARG A 376 -4.04 -8.22 -4.40
C ARG A 376 -5.02 -9.04 -3.57
N VAL A 377 -4.83 -9.06 -2.27
CA VAL A 377 -5.77 -9.65 -1.31
C VAL A 377 -6.85 -8.62 -1.00
N VAL A 378 -8.11 -8.95 -1.29
CA VAL A 378 -9.23 -8.03 -1.11
C VAL A 378 -10.41 -8.72 -0.42
N ASN A 379 -11.13 -7.99 0.42
CA ASN A 379 -12.46 -8.38 0.84
C ASN A 379 -13.46 -7.87 -0.21
N VAL A 380 -14.30 -8.74 -0.78
CA VAL A 380 -15.26 -8.38 -1.85
C VAL A 380 -16.25 -7.27 -1.45
N HIS A 381 -16.44 -7.10 -0.15
CA HIS A 381 -17.29 -6.08 0.44
C HIS A 381 -16.57 -4.78 0.82
N ASP A 382 -15.25 -4.73 0.65
CA ASP A 382 -14.48 -3.50 0.80
C ASP A 382 -14.78 -2.54 -0.36
N VAL A 383 -14.77 -1.25 -0.05
CA VAL A 383 -14.99 -0.15 -1.00
C VAL A 383 -13.69 0.48 -1.48
N VAL A 384 -12.59 0.35 -0.72
CA VAL A 384 -11.31 0.98 -1.05
C VAL A 384 -10.70 0.41 -2.34
N PRO A 385 -10.67 -0.91 -2.57
CA PRO A 385 -10.21 -1.45 -3.85
C PRO A 385 -11.02 -0.96 -5.05
N LYS A 386 -12.30 -0.60 -4.85
CA LYS A 386 -13.17 -0.11 -5.93
C LYS A 386 -12.88 1.34 -6.32
N ALA A 387 -11.94 1.99 -5.65
CA ALA A 387 -11.56 3.38 -5.83
C ALA A 387 -10.07 3.49 -6.24
N PRO A 388 -9.68 4.55 -6.97
CA PRO A 388 -10.48 5.43 -7.82
C PRO A 388 -11.10 4.76 -9.05
N GLY A 389 -12.04 5.46 -9.70
CA GLY A 389 -12.66 4.99 -10.93
C GLY A 389 -13.97 4.22 -10.75
N VAL A 390 -14.80 4.49 -9.73
CA VAL A 390 -16.11 3.80 -9.54
C VAL A 390 -16.99 3.86 -10.80
N VAL A 391 -16.87 4.92 -11.62
CA VAL A 391 -17.63 5.11 -12.87
C VAL A 391 -16.86 4.71 -14.14
N PHE A 392 -15.54 4.90 -14.19
CA PHE A 392 -14.69 4.57 -15.34
C PHE A 392 -13.54 3.66 -14.93
N ASN A 393 -13.73 2.35 -15.11
CA ASN A 393 -12.78 1.29 -14.75
C ASN A 393 -12.83 0.11 -15.73
N GLU A 394 -12.00 -0.90 -15.48
CA GLU A 394 -11.85 -2.14 -16.25
C GLU A 394 -13.14 -2.94 -16.51
N HIS A 395 -14.23 -2.69 -15.77
CA HIS A 395 -15.52 -3.37 -15.96
C HIS A 395 -16.41 -2.70 -17.02
N LEU A 396 -16.02 -1.57 -17.61
CA LEU A 396 -16.80 -0.95 -18.68
C LEU A 396 -16.70 -1.76 -19.99
N PRO A 397 -17.75 -1.74 -20.83
CA PRO A 397 -17.72 -2.38 -22.15
C PRO A 397 -16.56 -1.86 -23.01
N ALA A 398 -15.91 -2.74 -23.78
CA ALA A 398 -14.71 -2.43 -24.56
C ALA A 398 -14.86 -1.21 -25.49
N ALA A 399 -16.05 -0.98 -26.06
CA ALA A 399 -16.34 0.17 -26.90
C ALA A 399 -16.28 1.51 -26.13
N VAL A 400 -16.69 1.51 -24.86
CA VAL A 400 -16.62 2.69 -23.97
C VAL A 400 -15.21 2.85 -23.44
N MET A 401 -14.50 1.75 -23.18
CA MET A 401 -13.11 1.79 -22.71
C MET A 401 -12.17 2.47 -23.70
N LYS A 402 -12.32 2.20 -25.00
CA LYS A 402 -11.48 2.84 -26.03
C LYS A 402 -11.64 4.37 -26.07
N VAL A 403 -12.77 4.89 -25.58
CA VAL A 403 -13.03 6.34 -25.43
C VAL A 403 -12.58 6.83 -24.05
N ALA A 404 -12.78 6.03 -23.00
CA ALA A 404 -12.46 6.36 -21.62
C ALA A 404 -10.95 6.28 -21.30
N GLU A 405 -10.17 5.52 -22.06
CA GLU A 405 -8.70 5.41 -21.93
C GLU A 405 -8.00 6.77 -21.99
N GLY A 406 -8.56 7.72 -22.75
CA GLY A 406 -8.04 9.09 -22.86
C GLY A 406 -8.45 10.00 -21.69
N LEU A 407 -9.39 9.60 -20.84
CA LEU A 407 -9.88 10.43 -19.75
C LEU A 407 -8.93 10.39 -18.55
N PRO A 408 -8.73 11.52 -17.83
CA PRO A 408 -7.81 11.60 -16.70
C PRO A 408 -8.24 10.78 -15.45
N TRP A 409 -9.34 10.02 -15.55
CA TRP A 409 -10.04 9.37 -14.43
C TRP A 409 -10.23 7.86 -14.69
N SER A 410 -9.56 7.31 -15.71
CA SER A 410 -9.62 5.89 -16.06
C SER A 410 -8.53 5.11 -15.33
N TYR A 411 -8.90 4.50 -14.22
CA TYR A 411 -8.00 3.71 -13.38
C TYR A 411 -8.17 2.21 -13.61
N TRP A 412 -7.09 1.47 -13.42
CA TRP A 412 -7.04 0.02 -13.59
C TRP A 412 -6.36 -0.67 -12.42
N HIS A 413 -6.86 -1.84 -12.07
CA HIS A 413 -6.13 -2.77 -11.22
C HIS A 413 -4.97 -3.42 -11.97
N VAL A 414 -3.89 -3.67 -11.23
CA VAL A 414 -2.72 -4.44 -11.68
C VAL A 414 -2.67 -5.79 -10.98
N GLY A 415 -2.05 -6.78 -11.63
CA GLY A 415 -1.81 -8.10 -11.03
C GLY A 415 -3.05 -8.97 -10.81
N VAL A 416 -2.87 -10.00 -9.99
CA VAL A 416 -3.85 -11.06 -9.73
C VAL A 416 -4.64 -10.76 -8.46
N GLU A 417 -5.96 -10.99 -8.50
CA GLU A 417 -6.84 -10.80 -7.36
C GLU A 417 -7.03 -12.09 -6.57
N LEU A 418 -6.85 -12.02 -5.26
CA LEU A 418 -7.30 -13.02 -4.30
C LEU A 418 -8.51 -12.44 -3.54
N ALA A 419 -9.70 -12.84 -3.98
CA ALA A 419 -10.96 -12.36 -3.43
C ALA A 419 -11.41 -13.19 -2.21
N LEU A 420 -11.49 -12.53 -1.06
CA LEU A 420 -11.99 -13.09 0.19
C LEU A 420 -13.38 -12.54 0.50
N ASP A 421 -14.21 -13.34 1.17
CA ASP A 421 -15.56 -12.97 1.52
C ASP A 421 -15.77 -13.16 3.02
N HIS A 422 -15.81 -12.03 3.73
CA HIS A 422 -15.98 -12.05 5.18
C HIS A 422 -17.31 -12.66 5.63
N LYS A 423 -18.34 -12.68 4.78
CA LYS A 423 -19.65 -13.28 5.12
C LYS A 423 -19.60 -14.80 5.19
N LYS A 424 -18.53 -15.42 4.67
CA LYS A 424 -18.31 -16.88 4.76
C LYS A 424 -17.66 -17.29 6.08
N SER A 425 -17.13 -16.34 6.85
CA SER A 425 -16.53 -16.63 8.16
C SER A 425 -17.62 -16.67 9.24
N PRO A 426 -17.72 -17.74 10.04
CA PRO A 426 -18.65 -17.79 11.18
C PRO A 426 -18.23 -16.87 12.33
N PHE A 427 -17.00 -16.31 12.28
CA PHE A 427 -16.44 -15.48 13.34
C PHE A 427 -16.54 -13.97 13.05
N LEU A 428 -16.75 -13.58 11.79
CA LEU A 428 -16.87 -12.18 11.42
C LEU A 428 -18.35 -11.79 11.28
N ASN A 429 -18.65 -10.54 11.63
CA ASN A 429 -20.00 -10.00 11.47
C ASN A 429 -20.37 -9.93 9.97
N PRO A 430 -21.41 -10.64 9.48
CA PRO A 430 -21.79 -10.62 8.07
C PRO A 430 -22.37 -9.26 7.62
N ASN A 431 -22.74 -8.40 8.57
CA ASN A 431 -23.23 -7.04 8.36
C ASN A 431 -22.18 -5.99 8.76
N ALA A 432 -20.89 -6.35 8.68
CA ALA A 432 -19.78 -5.44 8.93
C ALA A 432 -19.91 -4.15 8.11
N ASP A 433 -19.61 -3.02 8.74
CA ASP A 433 -19.54 -1.73 8.05
C ASP A 433 -18.31 -1.66 7.14
N ALA A 434 -18.24 -0.62 6.30
CA ALA A 434 -17.15 -0.48 5.32
C ALA A 434 -15.76 -0.37 5.98
N VAL A 435 -15.67 0.16 7.20
CA VAL A 435 -14.41 0.24 7.96
C VAL A 435 -13.97 -1.15 8.42
N SER A 436 -14.90 -1.95 8.93
CA SER A 436 -14.64 -3.32 9.36
C SER A 436 -14.32 -4.23 8.18
N ALA A 437 -14.98 -4.02 7.03
CA ALA A 437 -14.68 -4.75 5.80
C ALA A 437 -13.27 -4.45 5.26
N HIS A 438 -12.75 -3.26 5.56
CA HIS A 438 -11.41 -2.77 5.20
C HIS A 438 -10.35 -3.04 6.28
N ASN A 439 -10.68 -3.77 7.35
CA ASN A 439 -9.73 -4.02 8.42
C ASN A 439 -8.71 -5.12 8.01
N LEU A 440 -7.42 -4.85 8.18
CA LEU A 440 -6.34 -5.77 7.81
C LEU A 440 -6.37 -7.07 8.64
N GLU A 441 -6.53 -6.99 9.95
CA GLU A 441 -6.60 -8.17 10.82
C GLU A 441 -7.79 -9.08 10.45
N ALA A 442 -8.93 -8.49 10.09
CA ALA A 442 -10.08 -9.24 9.58
C ALA A 442 -9.76 -9.94 8.25
N LEU A 443 -8.96 -9.32 7.38
CA LEU A 443 -8.50 -9.92 6.13
C LEU A 443 -7.51 -11.07 6.37
N LEU A 444 -6.60 -10.92 7.34
CA LEU A 444 -5.67 -11.98 7.77
C LEU A 444 -6.39 -13.15 8.42
N HIS A 445 -7.44 -12.88 9.22
CA HIS A 445 -8.33 -13.90 9.78
C HIS A 445 -9.01 -14.73 8.67
N LEU A 446 -9.42 -14.09 7.57
CA LEU A 446 -10.02 -14.78 6.43
C LEU A 446 -9.01 -15.64 5.67
N LEU A 447 -7.76 -15.18 5.56
CA LEU A 447 -6.68 -15.97 4.97
C LEU A 447 -6.41 -17.22 5.81
N ASP A 448 -6.27 -17.08 7.12
CA ASP A 448 -6.01 -18.22 8.02
C ASP A 448 -7.18 -19.23 8.02
N GLY A 449 -8.40 -18.72 8.07
CA GLY A 449 -9.63 -19.52 8.02
C GLY A 449 -10.00 -20.09 6.65
N SER A 450 -9.28 -19.74 5.57
CA SER A 450 -9.53 -20.29 4.24
C SER A 450 -9.10 -21.77 4.20
N VAL A 451 -10.05 -22.67 4.43
CA VAL A 451 -9.84 -24.12 4.31
C VAL A 451 -10.11 -24.53 2.87
N SER A 452 -9.19 -25.31 2.28
CA SER A 452 -9.35 -25.96 0.99
C SER A 452 -10.71 -26.68 0.93
N ARG A 453 -11.56 -26.38 -0.06
CA ARG A 453 -12.93 -26.95 -0.22
C ARG A 453 -13.00 -28.49 -0.14
N ILE A 454 -11.87 -29.17 -0.32
CA ILE A 454 -11.75 -30.63 -0.23
C ILE A 454 -11.99 -31.14 1.20
N SER A 455 -11.56 -30.42 2.25
CA SER A 455 -11.79 -30.86 3.64
C SER A 455 -13.24 -30.69 4.11
N ALA A 456 -13.98 -29.73 3.54
CA ALA A 456 -15.38 -29.51 3.91
C ALA A 456 -16.32 -30.60 3.35
N MET A 457 -15.96 -31.24 2.23
CA MET A 457 -16.73 -32.35 1.65
C MET A 457 -16.47 -33.70 2.32
N LEU A 458 -15.36 -33.88 3.02
CA LEU A 458 -15.04 -35.11 3.76
C LEU A 458 -15.54 -35.10 5.21
N ALA A 459 -16.13 -33.99 5.66
CA ALA A 459 -16.67 -33.80 7.01
C ALA A 459 -18.21 -33.80 7.06
N CYS A 460 -18.91 -34.13 5.96
CA CYS A 460 -20.35 -34.35 5.92
C CYS A 460 -20.70 -35.82 5.73
#